data_AF-X1IKW4-F1
#
_entry.id   AF-X1IKW4-F1
#
_cell.length_a   1.000
_cell.length_b   1.000
_cell.length_c   1.000
_cell.angle_alpha   90.00
_cell.angle_beta   90.00
_cell.angle_gamma   90.00
#
_symmetry.space_group_name_H-M   'P 1'
#
loop_
_entity.id
_entity.type
_entity.pdbx_description
1 polymer ?
#
loop_
_entity_poly.entity_id
_entity_poly.type
_entity_poly.pdbx_seq_one_letter_code
_entity_poly.pdbx_strand_id
1 'polypeptide(L)'
;ARVLAETAHIKDPEEVFAGGLLHDIGKLIHAMYLREEFAGVIANVMETELQMFESEEKMLGFDHAQTGSTLAEKWRLPRKTVNMIAYHHLSDMPDTLTKEIAAVHIGNTLCIALRMGSGGDKRVPIVNQKAWEILNLKLSDLEYIMQRSTKLFEESVSIMDFQ
;
A
#
# COMPACT_ATOMS: atom_id res chain seq x y z
N ALA A 1 -7.31 -0.20 3.82
CA ALA A 1 -6.94 0.95 4.67
C ALA A 1 -8.14 1.57 5.42
N ARG A 2 -9.20 2.05 4.74
CA ARG A 2 -10.38 2.67 5.40
C ARG A 2 -11.04 1.81 6.49
N VAL A 3 -11.35 0.54 6.18
CA VAL A 3 -11.98 -0.38 7.15
C VAL A 3 -11.10 -0.55 8.40
N LEU A 4 -9.78 -0.71 8.22
CA LEU A 4 -8.83 -0.76 9.34
C LEU A 4 -8.85 0.53 10.16
N ALA A 5 -8.90 1.69 9.51
CA ALA A 5 -8.94 2.99 10.17
C ALA A 5 -10.21 3.17 11.02
N GLU A 6 -11.37 2.77 10.49
CA GLU A 6 -12.64 2.76 11.23
C GLU A 6 -12.57 1.86 12.46
N THR A 7 -12.11 0.61 12.29
CA THR A 7 -12.00 -0.36 13.39
C THR A 7 -10.97 0.05 14.45
N ALA A 8 -9.87 0.69 14.04
CA ALA A 8 -8.84 1.20 14.95
C ALA A 8 -9.18 2.58 15.56
N HIS A 9 -10.37 3.11 15.29
CA HIS A 9 -10.86 4.42 15.74
C HIS A 9 -9.91 5.57 15.39
N ILE A 10 -9.34 5.55 14.19
CA ILE A 10 -8.56 6.67 13.66
C ILE A 10 -9.51 7.84 13.39
N LYS A 11 -9.10 9.06 13.76
CA LYS A 11 -9.94 10.27 13.71
C LYS A 11 -10.53 10.55 12.32
N ASP A 12 -9.75 10.34 11.26
CA ASP A 12 -10.15 10.62 9.89
C ASP A 12 -9.88 9.40 8.98
N PRO A 13 -10.84 8.47 8.88
CA PRO A 13 -10.70 7.29 8.02
C PRO A 13 -10.66 7.62 6.52
N GLU A 14 -11.20 8.76 6.09
CA GLU A 14 -11.22 9.17 4.69
C GLU A 14 -9.84 9.67 4.24
N GLU A 15 -9.10 10.35 5.12
CA GLU A 15 -7.68 10.66 4.88
C GLU A 15 -6.86 9.36 4.67
N VAL A 16 -7.11 8.33 5.48
CA VAL A 16 -6.45 7.01 5.35
C VAL A 16 -6.91 6.28 4.09
N PHE A 17 -8.17 6.44 3.67
CA PHE A 17 -8.65 5.94 2.39
C PHE A 17 -7.88 6.55 1.23
N ALA A 18 -7.70 7.88 1.21
CA ALA A 18 -6.92 8.57 0.19
C ALA A 18 -5.45 8.11 0.17
N GLY A 19 -4.83 7.94 1.35
CA GLY A 19 -3.48 7.36 1.46
C GLY A 19 -3.41 5.95 0.88
N GLY A 20 -4.37 5.09 1.21
CA GLY A 20 -4.46 3.74 0.65
C GLY A 20 -4.73 3.70 -0.85
N LEU A 21 -5.46 4.66 -1.40
CA LEU A 21 -5.69 4.75 -2.85
C LEU A 21 -4.42 5.18 -3.60
N LEU A 22 -3.63 6.07 -3.00
CA LEU A 22 -2.48 6.72 -3.65
C LEU A 22 -1.13 6.06 -3.35
N HIS A 23 -1.06 5.11 -2.41
CA HIS A 23 0.22 4.54 -1.93
C HIS A 23 1.12 4.02 -3.07
N ASP A 24 0.52 3.42 -4.09
CA ASP A 24 1.22 2.80 -5.22
C ASP A 24 1.29 3.69 -6.47
N ILE A 25 0.95 4.98 -6.39
CA ILE A 25 0.89 5.86 -7.56
C ILE A 25 2.24 5.99 -8.29
N GLY A 26 3.36 5.76 -7.60
CA GLY A 26 4.69 5.71 -8.21
C GLY A 26 4.84 4.61 -9.26
N LYS A 27 4.14 3.47 -9.12
CA LYS A 27 4.16 2.39 -10.11
C LYS A 27 3.61 2.84 -11.47
N LEU A 28 2.61 3.73 -11.47
CA LEU A 28 2.08 4.31 -12.72
C LEU A 28 3.14 5.20 -13.39
N ILE A 29 3.87 5.99 -12.61
CA ILE A 29 4.95 6.82 -13.14
C ILE A 29 6.07 5.94 -13.73
N HIS A 30 6.45 4.87 -13.04
CA HIS A 30 7.45 3.93 -13.54
C HIS A 30 6.99 3.27 -14.85
N ALA A 31 5.75 2.78 -14.92
CA ALA A 31 5.19 2.17 -16.12
C ALA A 31 5.11 3.12 -17.33
N MET A 32 4.90 4.41 -17.09
CA MET A 32 4.78 5.43 -18.14
C MET A 32 6.14 5.93 -18.64
N TYR A 33 7.08 6.18 -17.73
CA TYR A 33 8.32 6.91 -18.03
C TYR A 33 9.60 6.07 -17.96
N LEU A 34 9.55 4.88 -17.35
CA LEU A 34 10.67 3.94 -17.19
C LEU A 34 10.27 2.57 -17.75
N ARG A 35 9.63 2.54 -18.92
CA ARG A 35 8.90 1.35 -19.40
C ARG A 35 9.79 0.11 -19.52
N GLU A 36 10.99 0.26 -20.07
CA GLU A 36 11.91 -0.88 -20.28
C GLU A 36 12.50 -1.37 -18.95
N GLU A 37 12.92 -0.44 -18.10
CA GLU A 37 13.49 -0.73 -16.79
C GLU A 37 12.43 -1.35 -15.86
N PHE A 38 11.21 -0.81 -15.86
CA PHE A 38 10.10 -1.32 -15.06
C PHE A 38 9.63 -2.70 -15.53
N ALA A 39 9.66 -2.97 -16.85
CA ALA A 39 9.46 -4.33 -17.36
C ALA A 39 10.55 -5.29 -16.84
N GLY A 40 11.80 -4.83 -16.78
CA GLY A 40 12.92 -5.56 -16.16
C GLY A 40 12.71 -5.82 -14.66
N VAL A 41 12.21 -4.83 -13.91
CA VAL A 41 11.83 -4.98 -12.50
C VAL A 41 10.76 -6.05 -12.34
N ILE A 42 9.69 -6.00 -13.13
CA ILE A 42 8.61 -7.01 -13.09
C ILE A 42 9.20 -8.39 -13.38
N ALA A 43 10.05 -8.53 -14.40
CA ALA A 43 10.72 -9.80 -14.69
C ALA A 43 11.57 -10.28 -13.49
N ASN A 44 12.29 -9.38 -12.81
CA ASN A 44 13.10 -9.74 -11.65
C ASN A 44 12.25 -10.19 -10.46
N VAL A 45 11.11 -9.53 -10.19
CA VAL A 45 10.13 -10.00 -9.19
C VAL A 45 9.61 -11.39 -9.56
N MET A 46 9.49 -11.69 -10.86
CA MET A 46 9.05 -13.01 -11.30
C MET A 46 10.13 -14.09 -11.19
N GLU A 47 11.40 -13.75 -11.27
CA GLU A 47 12.51 -14.71 -11.21
C GLU A 47 13.11 -14.87 -9.81
N THR A 48 12.82 -13.93 -8.91
CA THR A 48 13.38 -13.91 -7.56
C THR A 48 12.27 -13.99 -6.51
N GLU A 49 12.70 -14.01 -5.26
CA GLU A 49 11.81 -13.92 -4.09
C GLU A 49 11.65 -12.46 -3.61
N LEU A 50 12.23 -11.47 -4.28
CA LEU A 50 12.15 -10.08 -3.83
C LEU A 50 10.73 -9.51 -3.99
N GLN A 51 10.35 -8.60 -3.10
CA GLN A 51 9.20 -7.71 -3.29
C GLN A 51 9.50 -6.70 -4.41
N MET A 52 8.46 -6.08 -4.95
CA MET A 52 8.56 -5.10 -6.02
C MET A 52 9.45 -3.92 -5.62
N PHE A 53 9.23 -3.33 -4.45
CA PHE A 53 10.04 -2.21 -3.98
C PHE A 53 11.53 -2.60 -3.83
N GLU A 54 11.83 -3.82 -3.35
CA GLU A 54 13.21 -4.31 -3.24
C GLU A 54 13.87 -4.50 -4.62
N SER A 55 13.07 -4.92 -5.61
CA SER A 55 13.54 -5.10 -6.98
C SER A 55 13.76 -3.76 -7.69
N GLU A 56 12.91 -2.78 -7.42
CA GLU A 56 13.08 -1.39 -7.87
C GLU A 56 14.33 -0.76 -7.25
N GLU A 57 14.50 -0.81 -5.93
CA GLU A 57 15.72 -0.31 -5.26
C GLU A 57 16.98 -0.94 -5.87
N LYS A 58 16.97 -2.26 -6.09
CA LYS A 58 18.11 -2.98 -6.64
C LYS A 58 18.46 -2.57 -8.08
N MET A 59 17.47 -2.28 -8.91
CA MET A 59 17.65 -2.06 -10.35
C MET A 59 17.67 -0.58 -10.75
N LEU A 60 16.92 0.26 -10.05
CA LEU A 60 16.71 1.68 -10.32
C LEU A 60 17.43 2.58 -9.31
N GLY A 61 17.73 2.05 -8.11
CA GLY A 61 18.29 2.84 -7.00
C GLY A 61 17.26 3.68 -6.24
N PHE A 62 15.97 3.44 -6.51
CA PHE A 62 14.82 4.02 -5.83
C PHE A 62 13.57 3.15 -6.05
N ASP A 63 12.57 3.26 -5.18
CA ASP A 63 11.29 2.55 -5.28
C ASP A 63 10.09 3.43 -5.65
N HIS A 64 8.94 2.79 -5.89
CA HIS A 64 7.70 3.47 -6.21
C HIS A 64 7.15 4.30 -5.03
N ALA A 65 7.48 3.99 -3.78
CA ALA A 65 7.05 4.77 -2.63
C ALA A 65 7.76 6.13 -2.60
N GLN A 66 9.05 6.16 -2.94
CA GLN A 66 9.85 7.38 -3.09
C GLN A 66 9.37 8.24 -4.27
N THR A 67 9.10 7.64 -5.43
CA THR A 67 8.52 8.35 -6.58
C THR A 67 7.13 8.89 -6.27
N GLY A 68 6.27 8.07 -5.68
CA GLY A 68 4.88 8.44 -5.35
C GLY A 68 4.81 9.55 -4.30
N SER A 69 5.64 9.50 -3.27
CA SER A 69 5.69 10.53 -2.23
C SER A 69 6.21 11.85 -2.78
N THR A 70 7.26 11.83 -3.62
CA THR A 70 7.76 13.02 -4.33
C THR A 70 6.68 13.67 -5.20
N LEU A 71 5.87 12.87 -5.90
CA LEU A 71 4.74 13.36 -6.68
C LEU A 71 3.67 14.00 -5.78
N ALA A 72 3.30 13.33 -4.69
CA ALA A 72 2.32 13.81 -3.73
C ALA A 72 2.74 15.15 -3.09
N GLU A 73 4.02 15.34 -2.81
CA GLU A 73 4.57 16.62 -2.34
C GLU A 73 4.43 17.73 -3.38
N LYS A 74 4.75 17.44 -4.66
CA LYS A 74 4.58 18.40 -5.77
C LYS A 74 3.13 18.80 -5.99
N TRP A 75 2.19 17.87 -5.76
CA TRP A 75 0.75 18.14 -5.78
C TRP A 75 0.25 18.85 -4.53
N ARG A 76 1.12 19.10 -3.54
CA ARG A 76 0.80 19.77 -2.27
C ARG A 76 -0.27 19.01 -1.48
N LEU A 77 -0.25 17.68 -1.55
CA LEU A 77 -1.11 16.84 -0.71
C LEU A 77 -0.75 16.99 0.78
N PRO A 78 -1.68 16.72 1.71
CA PRO A 78 -1.42 16.78 3.13
C PRO A 78 -0.20 15.93 3.52
N ARG A 79 0.61 16.42 4.49
CA ARG A 79 1.84 15.73 4.95
C ARG A 79 1.57 14.28 5.37
N LYS A 80 0.43 14.03 5.99
CA LYS A 80 0.01 12.67 6.38
C LYS A 80 -0.16 11.75 5.17
N THR A 81 -0.79 12.22 4.09
CA THR A 81 -0.93 11.47 2.84
C THR A 81 0.43 11.19 2.21
N VAL A 82 1.31 12.19 2.16
CA VAL A 82 2.70 12.01 1.69
C VAL A 82 3.41 10.93 2.50
N ASN A 83 3.31 10.96 3.83
CA ASN A 83 3.95 9.98 4.70
C ASN A 83 3.35 8.58 4.55
N MET A 84 2.04 8.45 4.37
CA MET A 84 1.41 7.15 4.07
C MET A 84 1.95 6.55 2.78
N ILE A 85 2.14 7.37 1.74
CA ILE A 85 2.74 6.92 0.48
C ILE A 85 4.22 6.56 0.69
N ALA A 86 5.00 7.40 1.37
CA ALA A 86 6.43 7.18 1.54
C ALA A 86 6.77 5.91 2.36
N TYR A 87 5.97 5.61 3.39
CA TYR A 87 6.35 4.61 4.41
C TYR A 87 5.46 3.37 4.44
N HIS A 88 4.61 3.11 3.44
CA HIS A 88 3.69 1.98 3.48
C HIS A 88 4.38 0.59 3.46
N HIS A 89 5.61 0.47 2.94
CA HIS A 89 6.37 -0.78 3.02
C HIS A 89 7.00 -1.01 4.39
N LEU A 90 7.23 0.04 5.17
CA LEU A 90 7.95 0.02 6.45
C LEU A 90 9.34 -0.67 6.39
N SER A 91 9.97 -0.68 5.20
CA SER A 91 11.37 -1.05 4.99
C SER A 91 12.29 -0.05 5.70
N ASP A 92 12.05 1.23 5.48
CA ASP A 92 12.65 2.34 6.22
C ASP A 92 11.65 2.86 7.26
N MET A 93 11.75 2.32 8.49
CA MET A 93 10.88 2.72 9.59
C MET A 93 11.02 4.21 9.88
N PRO A 94 9.92 5.00 9.85
CA PRO A 94 9.99 6.41 10.20
C PRO A 94 10.25 6.58 11.70
N ASP A 95 10.88 7.71 12.07
CA ASP A 95 11.13 8.07 13.47
C ASP A 95 9.86 8.04 14.33
N THR A 96 8.71 8.36 13.71
CA THR A 96 7.39 8.25 14.35
C THR A 96 6.42 7.53 13.43
N LEU A 97 6.19 6.25 13.72
CA LEU A 97 5.12 5.47 13.11
C LEU A 97 3.76 6.00 13.56
N THR A 98 2.84 6.23 12.62
CA THR A 98 1.46 6.64 12.91
C THR A 98 0.47 5.51 12.61
N LYS A 99 -0.74 5.60 13.19
CA LYS A 99 -1.81 4.65 12.91
C LYS A 99 -2.23 4.69 11.43
N GLU A 100 -2.18 5.86 10.79
CA GLU A 100 -2.51 6.02 9.38
C GLU A 100 -1.55 5.23 8.48
N ILE A 101 -0.23 5.36 8.69
CA ILE A 101 0.79 4.58 7.97
C ILE A 101 0.57 3.08 8.22
N ALA A 102 0.37 2.68 9.48
CA ALA A 102 0.13 1.29 9.84
C ALA A 102 -1.13 0.69 9.17
N ALA A 103 -2.21 1.46 9.07
CA ALA A 103 -3.44 1.03 8.41
C ALA A 103 -3.29 0.89 6.88
N VAL A 104 -2.44 1.71 6.24
CA VAL A 104 -2.11 1.55 4.82
C VAL A 104 -1.21 0.31 4.63
N HIS A 105 -0.16 0.16 5.43
CA HIS A 105 0.72 -1.01 5.40
C HIS A 105 -0.04 -2.33 5.54
N ILE A 106 -0.84 -2.47 6.60
CA ILE A 106 -1.64 -3.69 6.86
C ILE A 106 -2.71 -3.86 5.78
N GLY A 107 -3.30 -2.76 5.31
CA GLY A 107 -4.27 -2.79 4.22
C GLY A 107 -3.72 -3.38 2.94
N ASN A 108 -2.53 -2.94 2.52
CA ASN A 108 -1.85 -3.48 1.34
C ASN A 108 -1.60 -4.98 1.49
N THR A 109 -1.00 -5.40 2.61
CA THR A 109 -0.71 -6.81 2.89
C THR A 109 -1.98 -7.67 2.89
N LEU A 110 -3.09 -7.18 3.46
CA LEU A 110 -4.37 -7.90 3.45
C LEU A 110 -4.93 -8.04 2.02
N CYS A 111 -4.86 -7.01 1.19
CA CYS A 111 -5.30 -7.10 -0.21
C CYS A 111 -4.52 -8.18 -0.97
N ILE A 112 -3.19 -8.24 -0.79
CA ILE A 112 -2.35 -9.27 -1.41
C ILE A 112 -2.71 -10.67 -0.87
N ALA A 113 -2.87 -10.81 0.45
CA ALA A 113 -3.24 -12.07 1.10
C ALA A 113 -4.61 -12.60 0.62
N LEU A 114 -5.56 -11.70 0.42
CA LEU A 114 -6.90 -12.00 -0.07
C LEU A 114 -6.99 -12.13 -1.60
N ARG A 115 -5.86 -11.94 -2.31
CA ARG A 115 -5.78 -11.97 -3.78
C ARG A 115 -6.71 -10.95 -4.45
N MET A 116 -6.84 -9.77 -3.85
CA MET A 116 -7.60 -8.65 -4.39
C MET A 116 -6.74 -7.85 -5.36
N GLY A 117 -7.00 -8.01 -6.65
CA GLY A 117 -6.19 -7.38 -7.69
C GLY A 117 -4.78 -7.97 -7.80
N SER A 118 -3.89 -7.26 -8.50
CA SER A 118 -2.48 -7.62 -8.66
C SER A 118 -1.62 -6.37 -8.55
N GLY A 119 -0.82 -6.29 -7.48
CA GLY A 119 0.12 -5.19 -7.22
C GLY A 119 1.51 -5.40 -7.82
N GLY A 120 1.74 -6.50 -8.54
CA GLY A 120 3.05 -6.89 -9.08
C GLY A 120 3.84 -7.84 -8.17
N ASP A 121 3.50 -7.92 -6.89
CA ASP A 121 4.13 -8.83 -5.93
C ASP A 121 3.61 -10.27 -6.04
N LYS A 122 4.53 -11.24 -5.90
CA LYS A 122 4.19 -12.67 -5.88
C LYS A 122 3.83 -13.21 -4.51
N ARG A 123 4.27 -12.53 -3.45
CA ARG A 123 4.24 -13.04 -2.09
C ARG A 123 3.55 -12.04 -1.19
N VAL A 124 2.85 -12.56 -0.20
CA VAL A 124 2.26 -11.73 0.85
C VAL A 124 3.41 -11.13 1.68
N PRO A 125 3.55 -9.80 1.76
CA PRO A 125 4.54 -9.17 2.62
C PRO A 125 4.31 -9.54 4.09
N ILE A 126 5.37 -9.51 4.89
CA ILE A 126 5.22 -9.70 6.35
C ILE A 126 4.60 -8.44 6.94
N VAL A 127 3.58 -8.60 7.78
CA VAL A 127 3.04 -7.50 8.56
C VAL A 127 4.06 -7.07 9.61
N ASN A 128 4.43 -5.79 9.60
CA ASN A 128 5.31 -5.21 10.60
C ASN A 128 4.64 -5.26 11.99
N GLN A 129 5.34 -5.82 12.98
CA GLN A 129 4.81 -6.00 14.32
C GLN A 129 4.39 -4.68 15.00
N LYS A 130 5.18 -3.61 14.85
CA LYS A 130 4.85 -2.30 15.44
C LYS A 130 3.62 -1.67 14.79
N ALA A 131 3.44 -1.89 13.48
CA ALA A 131 2.23 -1.46 12.77
C ALA A 131 0.98 -2.18 13.29
N TRP A 132 1.08 -3.48 13.58
CA TRP A 132 -0.01 -4.22 14.20
C TRP A 132 -0.33 -3.70 15.61
N GLU A 133 0.71 -3.52 16.43
CA GLU A 133 0.57 -3.05 17.82
C GLU A 133 -0.05 -1.65 17.91
N ILE A 134 0.38 -0.69 17.08
CA ILE A 134 -0.11 0.68 17.15
C ILE A 134 -1.58 0.82 16.74
N LEU A 135 -2.08 -0.04 15.85
CA LEU A 135 -3.52 -0.07 15.53
C LEU A 135 -4.37 -0.57 16.70
N ASN A 136 -3.77 -1.33 17.62
CA ASN A 136 -4.43 -1.90 18.80
C ASN A 136 -5.68 -2.72 18.43
N LEU A 137 -5.59 -3.47 17.33
CA LEU A 137 -6.64 -4.37 16.86
C LEU A 137 -6.46 -5.76 17.50
N LYS A 138 -7.58 -6.44 17.73
CA LYS A 138 -7.60 -7.83 18.17
C LYS A 138 -7.65 -8.75 16.97
N LEU A 139 -7.16 -9.98 17.12
CA LEU A 139 -7.32 -11.01 16.10
C LEU A 139 -8.80 -11.29 15.78
N SER A 140 -9.71 -11.11 16.75
CA SER A 140 -11.15 -11.21 16.53
C SER A 140 -11.70 -10.16 15.55
N ASP A 141 -11.01 -9.03 15.38
CA ASP A 141 -11.45 -7.97 14.47
C ASP A 141 -11.13 -8.31 13.01
N LEU A 142 -10.19 -9.23 12.76
CA LEU A 142 -9.73 -9.59 11.42
C LEU A 142 -10.84 -10.16 10.56
N GLU A 143 -11.70 -11.03 11.12
CA GLU A 143 -12.80 -11.61 10.36
C GLU A 143 -13.73 -10.53 9.82
N TYR A 144 -14.11 -9.57 10.67
CA TYR A 144 -14.93 -8.43 10.29
C TYR A 144 -14.23 -7.56 9.23
N ILE A 145 -12.95 -7.23 9.44
CA ILE A 145 -12.16 -6.40 8.53
C ILE A 145 -12.06 -7.07 7.15
N MET A 146 -11.78 -8.37 7.10
CA MET A 146 -11.66 -9.13 5.85
C MET A 146 -12.99 -9.18 5.11
N GLN A 147 -14.08 -9.59 5.78
CA GLN A 147 -15.41 -9.68 5.17
C GLN A 147 -15.86 -8.33 4.60
N ARG A 148 -15.70 -7.25 5.38
CA ARG A 148 -16.10 -5.91 4.94
C ARG A 148 -15.23 -5.39 3.80
N SER A 149 -13.93 -5.67 3.82
CA SER A 149 -13.01 -5.27 2.75
C SER A 149 -13.32 -6.00 1.44
N THR A 150 -13.60 -7.31 1.50
CA THR A 150 -13.97 -8.10 0.31
C THR A 150 -15.25 -7.59 -0.33
N LYS A 151 -16.29 -7.37 0.46
CA LYS A 151 -17.56 -6.84 -0.04
C LYS A 151 -17.38 -5.49 -0.75
N LEU A 152 -16.65 -4.56 -0.13
CA LEU A 152 -16.40 -3.24 -0.73
C LEU A 152 -15.57 -3.32 -2.02
N PHE A 153 -14.64 -4.27 -2.09
CA PHE A 153 -13.84 -4.51 -3.30
C PHE A 153 -14.73 -5.02 -4.45
N GLU A 154 -15.58 -6.02 -4.20
CA GLU A 154 -16.52 -6.56 -5.20
C GLU A 154 -17.48 -5.48 -5.73
N GLU A 155 -18.04 -4.65 -4.85
CA GLU A 155 -18.88 -3.50 -5.23
C GLU A 155 -18.11 -2.51 -6.12
N SER A 156 -16.85 -2.24 -5.81
CA SER A 156 -16.01 -1.31 -6.57
C SER A 156 -15.66 -1.85 -7.96
N VAL A 157 -15.30 -3.14 -8.06
CA VAL A 157 -15.01 -3.82 -9.34
C VAL A 157 -16.25 -3.86 -10.21
N SER A 158 -17.42 -4.18 -9.64
CA SER A 158 -18.67 -4.22 -10.40
C SER A 158 -18.97 -2.89 -11.07
N ILE A 159 -18.68 -1.75 -10.45
CA ILE A 159 -18.89 -0.42 -11.07
C ILE A 159 -17.95 -0.20 -12.26
N MET A 160 -16.71 -0.68 -12.18
CA MET A 160 -15.70 -0.51 -13.23
C MET A 160 -15.99 -1.38 -14.46
N ASP A 161 -16.57 -2.57 -14.28
CA ASP A 161 -16.95 -3.47 -15.39
C ASP A 161 -18.14 -2.96 -16.22
N PHE A 162 -18.83 -1.90 -15.78
CA PHE A 162 -19.94 -1.25 -16.52
C PHE A 162 -19.50 -0.04 -17.36
N GLN A 163 -18.20 0.19 -17.57
CA GLN A 163 -17.66 1.21 -18.49
C GLN A 163 -16.89 0.58 -19.65
#